data_AF-A0A565B8G2-F1
#
_entry.id   AF-A0A565B8G2-F1
#
_cell.length_a   1.000
_cell.length_b   1.000
_cell.length_c   1.000
_cell.angle_alpha   90.00
_cell.angle_beta   90.00
_cell.angle_gamma   90.00
#
_symmetry.space_group_name_H-M   'P 1'
#
loop_
_entity.id
_entity.type
_entity.pdbx_description
1 polymer ?
#
loop_
_entity_poly.entity_id
_entity_poly.type
_entity_poly.pdbx_seq_one_letter_code
_entity_poly.pdbx_strand_id
1 'polypeptide(L)'
;MAVLEQQAAVSSGRLLKLPFSTIYEYLQMLQLIATALKGDGPNSMFYLAAAVSDFYVPWKSMTEHKMQSGAGPLDISLAQVPKMLSVLRSSWAPEAFCISFKLETDSKILIEKATTALQKYKVHAVVANELLTRKEEVVVSSSGKVVVRRNCDKPESIVEDNLIPLIVDRHSTYIKGFHA
;
A
#
# COMPACT_ATOMS: atom_id res chain seq x y z
N MET A 1 17.85 6.87 18.29
CA MET A 1 16.44 7.02 18.69
C MET A 1 15.54 5.99 18.02
N ALA A 2 15.43 5.96 16.68
CA ALA A 2 14.51 5.04 15.97
C ALA A 2 14.65 3.55 16.31
N VAL A 3 15.88 3.03 16.49
CA VAL A 3 16.10 1.61 16.84
C VAL A 3 15.58 1.28 18.25
N LEU A 4 15.75 2.18 19.21
CA LEU A 4 15.28 1.98 20.59
C LEU A 4 13.75 2.04 20.67
N GLU A 5 13.14 2.98 19.94
CA GLU A 5 11.68 3.08 19.82
C GLU A 5 11.07 1.84 19.16
N GLN A 6 11.73 1.33 18.12
CA GLN A 6 11.32 0.09 17.46
C GLN A 6 11.41 -1.10 18.42
N GLN A 7 12.51 -1.24 19.17
CA GLN A 7 12.66 -2.29 20.17
C GLN A 7 11.59 -2.20 21.25
N ALA A 8 11.31 -1.00 21.76
CA ALA A 8 10.26 -0.77 22.75
C ALA A 8 8.86 -1.10 22.20
N ALA A 9 8.57 -0.78 20.93
CA ALA A 9 7.29 -1.12 20.29
C ALA A 9 7.11 -2.63 20.12
N VAL A 10 8.18 -3.36 19.79
CA VAL A 10 8.17 -4.83 19.73
C VAL A 10 7.95 -5.42 21.12
N SER A 11 8.72 -5.00 22.12
CA SER A 11 8.62 -5.51 23.49
C SER A 11 7.27 -5.23 24.16
N SER A 12 6.59 -4.16 23.76
CA SER A 12 5.25 -3.81 24.25
C SER A 12 4.09 -4.37 23.39
N GLY A 13 4.37 -5.22 22.41
CA GLY A 13 3.35 -5.86 21.58
C GLY A 13 2.62 -4.92 20.60
N ARG A 14 3.18 -3.74 20.32
CA ARG A 14 2.61 -2.73 19.41
C ARG A 14 3.14 -2.81 17.97
N LEU A 15 4.20 -3.59 17.74
CA LEU A 15 4.80 -3.76 16.42
C LEU A 15 5.11 -5.24 16.14
N LEU A 16 4.42 -5.79 15.15
CA LEU A 16 4.71 -7.11 14.58
C LEU A 16 5.38 -6.95 13.20
N LYS A 17 6.52 -7.60 13.00
CA LYS A 17 7.26 -7.57 11.72
C LYS A 17 7.11 -8.91 11.01
N LEU A 18 6.53 -8.89 9.82
CA LEU A 18 6.33 -10.07 8.99
C LEU A 18 7.06 -9.87 7.66
N PRO A 19 8.23 -10.51 7.44
CA PRO A 19 8.96 -10.37 6.19
C PRO A 19 8.29 -11.18 5.07
N PHE A 20 8.35 -10.65 3.86
CA PHE A 20 8.00 -11.36 2.61
C PHE A 20 9.04 -11.00 1.54
N SER A 21 9.22 -11.88 0.58
CA SER A 21 10.15 -11.70 -0.56
C SER A 21 9.44 -11.86 -1.89
N THR A 22 8.49 -12.78 -2.00
CA THR A 22 7.78 -13.07 -3.25
C THR A 22 6.39 -12.47 -3.29
N ILE A 23 5.85 -12.31 -4.49
CA ILE A 23 4.44 -11.93 -4.67
C ILE A 23 3.49 -12.95 -4.04
N TYR A 24 3.85 -14.23 -4.04
CA TYR A 24 3.04 -15.30 -3.45
C TYR A 24 2.90 -15.14 -1.94
N GLU A 25 4.02 -14.92 -1.25
CA GLU A 25 4.06 -14.66 0.20
C GLU A 25 3.28 -13.39 0.52
N TYR A 26 3.51 -12.31 -0.21
CA TYR A 26 2.80 -11.05 -0.01
C TYR A 26 1.28 -11.23 -0.10
N LEU A 27 0.79 -11.92 -1.13
CA LEU A 27 -0.65 -12.13 -1.34
C LEU A 27 -1.27 -13.01 -0.25
N GLN A 28 -0.60 -14.09 0.15
CA GLN A 28 -1.07 -14.96 1.23
C GLN A 28 -1.11 -14.22 2.57
N MET A 29 -0.06 -13.48 2.89
CA MET A 29 0.02 -12.71 4.13
C MET A 29 -1.04 -11.61 4.16
N LEU A 30 -1.23 -10.88 3.05
CA LEU A 30 -2.28 -9.87 2.95
C LEU A 30 -3.67 -10.48 3.22
N GLN A 31 -3.96 -11.65 2.63
CA GLN A 31 -5.23 -12.34 2.87
C GLN A 31 -5.41 -12.75 4.33
N LEU A 32 -4.38 -13.36 4.94
CA LEU A 32 -4.43 -13.83 6.33
C LEU A 32 -4.63 -12.67 7.30
N ILE A 33 -3.84 -11.60 7.17
CA ILE A 33 -3.93 -10.40 8.01
C ILE A 33 -5.29 -9.72 7.80
N ALA A 34 -5.75 -9.60 6.56
CA ALA A 34 -7.04 -8.99 6.26
C ALA A 34 -8.21 -9.76 6.90
N THR A 35 -8.17 -11.09 6.80
CA THR A 35 -9.21 -11.93 7.39
C THR A 35 -9.18 -11.86 8.92
N ALA A 36 -7.99 -11.80 9.54
CA ALA A 36 -7.84 -11.66 10.97
C ALA A 36 -8.37 -10.31 11.50
N LEU A 37 -8.11 -9.21 10.77
CA LEU A 37 -8.57 -7.87 11.13
C LEU A 37 -10.04 -7.60 10.79
N LYS A 38 -10.74 -8.55 10.16
CA LYS A 38 -12.13 -8.39 9.74
C LYS A 38 -13.05 -8.03 10.91
N GLY A 39 -12.82 -8.62 12.08
CA GLY A 39 -13.64 -8.40 13.29
C GLY A 39 -13.47 -7.01 13.91
N ASP A 40 -12.35 -6.33 13.65
CA ASP A 40 -12.08 -4.98 14.18
C ASP A 40 -12.82 -3.89 13.38
N GLY A 41 -13.35 -4.25 12.21
CA GLY A 41 -14.17 -3.39 11.36
C GLY A 41 -13.53 -2.01 11.11
N PRO A 42 -14.25 -0.90 11.40
CA PRO A 42 -13.78 0.45 11.13
C PRO A 42 -12.54 0.85 11.93
N ASN A 43 -12.22 0.15 13.03
CA ASN A 43 -11.04 0.44 13.84
C ASN A 43 -9.74 -0.05 13.19
N SER A 44 -9.83 -0.93 12.19
CA SER A 44 -8.66 -1.41 11.46
C SER A 44 -8.31 -0.52 10.26
N MET A 45 -7.01 -0.41 9.94
CA MET A 45 -6.50 0.33 8.79
C MET A 45 -5.53 -0.51 7.96
N PHE A 46 -5.69 -0.49 6.63
CA PHE A 46 -4.71 -0.97 5.67
C PHE A 46 -3.98 0.21 5.02
N TYR A 47 -2.69 0.36 5.30
CA TYR A 47 -1.80 1.33 4.65
C TYR A 47 -0.90 0.61 3.63
N LEU A 48 -1.35 0.53 2.39
CA LEU A 48 -0.78 -0.37 1.37
C LEU A 48 0.29 0.33 0.51
N ALA A 49 1.47 0.54 1.09
CA ALA A 49 2.60 1.23 0.46
C ALA A 49 3.58 0.31 -0.30
N ALA A 50 3.35 -1.00 -0.32
CA ALA A 50 4.21 -1.95 -1.01
C ALA A 50 4.16 -1.75 -2.54
N ALA A 51 5.33 -1.81 -3.20
CA ALA A 51 5.43 -1.88 -4.65
C ALA A 51 5.20 -3.32 -5.11
N VAL A 52 3.93 -3.67 -5.32
CA VAL A 52 3.51 -5.03 -5.70
C VAL A 52 3.71 -5.24 -7.21
N SER A 53 4.29 -6.38 -7.60
CA SER A 53 4.44 -6.74 -9.02
C SER A 53 3.09 -6.79 -9.74
N ASP A 54 2.99 -6.16 -10.92
CA ASP A 54 1.79 -6.25 -11.76
C ASP A 54 1.69 -7.57 -12.55
N PHE A 55 2.83 -8.25 -12.71
CA PHE A 55 2.97 -9.48 -13.47
C PHE A 55 3.76 -10.52 -12.69
N TYR A 56 3.48 -11.81 -12.91
CA TYR A 56 4.14 -12.92 -12.25
C TYR A 56 4.20 -14.16 -13.17
N VAL A 57 5.08 -15.11 -12.86
CA VAL A 57 5.12 -16.42 -13.52
C VAL A 57 4.24 -17.38 -12.71
N PRO A 58 3.14 -17.92 -13.27
CA PRO A 58 2.31 -18.90 -12.58
C PRO A 58 3.11 -20.13 -12.15
N TRP A 59 2.81 -20.69 -10.98
CA TRP A 59 3.52 -21.85 -10.44
C TRP A 59 3.59 -23.03 -11.42
N LYS A 60 2.49 -23.31 -12.13
CA LYS A 60 2.41 -24.38 -13.15
C LYS A 60 3.34 -24.17 -14.35
N SER A 61 3.81 -22.94 -14.56
CA SER A 61 4.67 -22.55 -15.68
C SER A 61 6.10 -22.21 -15.23
N MET A 62 6.40 -22.32 -13.92
CA MET A 62 7.71 -22.02 -13.38
C MET A 62 8.65 -23.21 -13.61
N THR A 63 9.78 -22.97 -14.27
CA THR A 63 10.80 -24.00 -14.49
C THR A 63 11.57 -24.29 -13.22
N GLU A 64 11.76 -25.57 -12.88
CA GLU A 64 12.50 -25.99 -11.68
C GLU A 64 14.01 -25.71 -11.77
N HIS A 65 14.54 -25.67 -13.00
CA HIS A 65 15.96 -25.50 -13.25
C HIS A 65 16.25 -24.17 -13.95
N LYS A 66 17.49 -23.71 -13.80
CA LYS A 66 18.01 -22.53 -14.49
C LYS A 66 17.77 -22.65 -16.00
N MET A 67 17.14 -21.63 -16.59
CA MET A 67 16.99 -21.51 -18.04
C MET A 67 18.37 -21.49 -18.73
N GLN A 68 18.52 -22.28 -19.80
CA GLN A 68 19.80 -22.45 -20.50
C GLN A 68 20.00 -21.37 -21.55
N SER A 69 21.20 -20.80 -21.63
CA SER A 69 21.53 -19.67 -22.53
C SER A 69 21.88 -20.07 -23.97
N GLY A 70 21.94 -21.38 -24.28
CA GLY A 70 22.35 -21.88 -25.60
C GLY A 70 21.19 -22.10 -26.60
N ALA A 71 19.94 -21.87 -26.19
CA ALA A 71 18.75 -22.27 -26.95
C ALA A 71 18.18 -21.18 -27.89
N GLY A 72 18.86 -20.04 -28.05
CA GLY A 72 18.39 -18.91 -28.85
C GLY A 72 17.89 -17.73 -27.98
N PRO A 73 17.08 -16.82 -28.54
CA PRO A 73 16.54 -15.67 -27.83
C PRO A 73 15.70 -16.08 -26.60
N LEU A 74 15.74 -15.25 -25.55
CA LEU A 74 14.98 -15.48 -24.32
C LEU A 74 13.59 -14.86 -24.42
N ASP A 75 12.57 -15.70 -24.40
CA ASP A 75 11.17 -15.28 -24.31
C ASP A 75 10.63 -15.51 -22.88
N ILE A 76 10.15 -14.43 -22.24
CA ILE A 76 9.54 -14.49 -20.90
C ILE A 76 8.06 -14.16 -21.02
N SER A 77 7.20 -15.14 -20.70
CA SER A 77 5.75 -14.94 -20.61
C SER A 77 5.33 -14.76 -19.15
N LEU A 78 4.62 -13.66 -18.87
CA LEU A 78 4.13 -13.33 -17.54
C LEU A 78 2.61 -13.20 -17.53
N ALA A 79 1.98 -13.72 -16.49
CA ALA A 79 0.55 -13.53 -16.23
C ALA A 79 0.33 -12.24 -15.41
N GLN A 80 -0.82 -11.60 -15.61
CA GLN A 80 -1.21 -10.45 -14.77
C GLN A 80 -1.56 -10.91 -13.35
N VAL A 81 -1.10 -10.17 -12.35
CA VAL A 81 -1.48 -10.39 -10.96
C VAL A 81 -2.96 -10.01 -10.77
N PRO A 82 -3.78 -10.88 -10.15
CA PRO A 82 -5.18 -10.58 -9.90
C PRO A 82 -5.34 -9.31 -9.05
N LYS A 83 -6.42 -8.56 -9.27
CA LYS A 83 -6.64 -7.26 -8.60
C LYS A 83 -7.16 -7.43 -7.17
N MET A 84 -6.25 -7.78 -6.26
CA MET A 84 -6.58 -8.20 -4.89
C MET A 84 -7.16 -7.08 -4.01
N LEU A 85 -6.92 -5.81 -4.32
CA LEU A 85 -7.49 -4.69 -3.56
C LEU A 85 -9.03 -4.68 -3.58
N SER A 86 -9.63 -5.09 -4.69
CA SER A 86 -11.09 -5.21 -4.77
C SER A 86 -11.61 -6.32 -3.85
N VAL A 87 -10.89 -7.45 -3.76
CA VAL A 87 -11.23 -8.58 -2.87
C VAL A 87 -11.05 -8.20 -1.40
N LEU A 88 -10.00 -7.45 -1.09
CA LEU A 88 -9.76 -6.89 0.24
C LEU A 88 -10.98 -6.09 0.72
N ARG A 89 -11.47 -5.16 -0.12
CA ARG A 89 -12.60 -4.27 0.21
C ARG A 89 -13.97 -4.93 0.14
N SER A 90 -14.14 -6.04 -0.58
CA SER A 90 -15.45 -6.68 -0.73
C SER A 90 -15.66 -7.89 0.17
N SER A 91 -14.59 -8.60 0.57
CA SER A 91 -14.70 -9.91 1.22
C SER A 91 -13.83 -10.04 2.47
N TRP A 92 -12.55 -9.69 2.38
CA TRP A 92 -11.60 -9.95 3.45
C TRP A 92 -11.72 -8.97 4.61
N ALA A 93 -11.76 -7.66 4.33
CA ALA A 93 -11.86 -6.60 5.34
C ALA A 93 -12.74 -5.43 4.83
N PRO A 94 -14.06 -5.65 4.64
CA PRO A 94 -14.94 -4.68 3.97
C PRO A 94 -15.19 -3.40 4.76
N GLU A 95 -15.03 -3.42 6.08
CA GLU A 95 -15.25 -2.27 6.96
C GLU A 95 -13.93 -1.59 7.38
N ALA A 96 -12.78 -2.15 7.00
CA ALA A 96 -11.49 -1.56 7.32
C ALA A 96 -11.25 -0.27 6.52
N PHE A 97 -10.61 0.72 7.14
CA PHE A 97 -10.14 1.91 6.45
C PHE A 97 -8.96 1.54 5.55
N CYS A 98 -9.02 1.85 4.26
CA CYS A 98 -8.06 1.36 3.28
C CYS A 98 -7.44 2.50 2.50
N ILE A 99 -6.12 2.53 2.47
CA ILE A 99 -5.30 3.51 1.79
C ILE A 99 -4.38 2.76 0.85
N SER A 100 -4.32 3.20 -0.40
CA SER A 100 -3.40 2.64 -1.40
C SER A 100 -2.43 3.69 -1.89
N PHE A 101 -1.31 3.24 -2.44
CA PHE A 101 -0.28 4.11 -2.99
C PHE A 101 -0.27 4.06 -4.52
N LYS A 102 0.01 5.21 -5.13
CA LYS A 102 0.23 5.34 -6.56
C LYS A 102 1.51 6.13 -6.80
N LEU A 103 2.52 5.41 -7.28
CA LEU A 103 3.80 5.97 -7.70
C LEU A 103 3.78 6.12 -9.23
N GLU A 104 4.08 7.32 -9.72
CA GLU A 104 4.29 7.57 -11.15
C GLU A 104 5.55 8.41 -11.37
N THR A 105 6.01 8.48 -12.62
CA THR A 105 7.11 9.37 -13.03
C THR A 105 6.63 10.62 -13.77
N ASP A 106 5.36 10.64 -14.21
CA ASP A 106 4.75 11.78 -14.88
C ASP A 106 3.59 12.33 -14.03
N SER A 107 3.75 13.57 -13.56
CA SER A 107 2.79 14.25 -12.70
C SER A 107 1.46 14.52 -13.41
N LYS A 108 1.42 14.57 -14.74
CA LYS A 108 0.19 14.83 -15.51
C LYS A 108 -0.82 13.69 -15.40
N ILE A 109 -0.33 12.45 -15.39
CA ILE A 109 -1.16 11.24 -15.28
C ILE A 109 -1.37 10.78 -13.83
N LEU A 110 -0.53 11.23 -12.91
CA LEU A 110 -0.53 10.77 -11.51
C LEU A 110 -1.90 10.94 -10.85
N ILE A 111 -2.50 12.13 -10.99
CA ILE A 111 -3.76 12.48 -10.36
C ILE A 111 -4.94 11.74 -10.99
N GLU A 112 -4.92 11.58 -12.31
CA GLU A 112 -5.94 10.81 -13.03
C GLU A 112 -5.90 9.34 -12.58
N LYS A 113 -4.73 8.71 -12.62
CA LYS A 113 -4.54 7.32 -12.19
C LYS A 113 -4.88 7.11 -10.72
N ALA A 114 -4.57 8.07 -9.84
CA ALA A 114 -4.97 8.03 -8.44
C ALA A 114 -6.50 8.07 -8.29
N THR A 115 -7.18 8.93 -9.06
CA THR A 115 -8.64 9.03 -9.06
C THR A 115 -9.30 7.75 -9.60
N THR A 116 -8.76 7.18 -10.69
CA THR A 116 -9.21 5.90 -11.23
C THR A 116 -9.03 4.77 -10.23
N ALA A 117 -7.89 4.72 -9.53
CA ALA A 117 -7.64 3.70 -8.50
C ALA A 117 -8.60 3.83 -7.31
N LEU A 118 -8.87 5.06 -6.87
CA LEU A 118 -9.84 5.36 -5.80
C LEU A 118 -11.22 4.76 -6.13
N GLN A 119 -11.72 5.04 -7.34
CA GLN A 119 -13.03 4.56 -7.80
C GLN A 119 -13.05 3.05 -8.05
N LYS A 120 -12.03 2.51 -8.74
CA LYS A 120 -11.95 1.10 -9.12
C LYS A 120 -11.88 0.17 -7.91
N TYR A 121 -11.05 0.53 -6.92
CA TYR A 121 -10.81 -0.32 -5.76
C TYR A 121 -11.68 0.04 -4.56
N LYS A 122 -12.44 1.15 -4.62
CA LYS A 122 -13.28 1.64 -3.52
C LYS A 122 -12.50 1.78 -2.21
N VAL A 123 -11.25 2.23 -2.32
CA VAL A 123 -10.41 2.59 -1.17
C VAL A 123 -10.82 3.97 -0.67
N HIS A 124 -10.45 4.29 0.58
CA HIS A 124 -10.86 5.53 1.23
C HIS A 124 -9.92 6.69 0.87
N ALA A 125 -8.66 6.39 0.59
CA ALA A 125 -7.70 7.35 0.07
C ALA A 125 -6.68 6.69 -0.86
N VAL A 126 -6.14 7.48 -1.78
CA VAL A 126 -4.96 7.15 -2.57
C VAL A 126 -3.89 8.19 -2.30
N VAL A 127 -2.74 7.75 -1.79
CA VAL A 127 -1.56 8.61 -1.67
C VAL A 127 -0.78 8.50 -2.98
N ALA A 128 -0.74 9.61 -3.71
CA ALA A 128 -0.13 9.69 -5.03
C ALA A 128 1.17 10.48 -4.91
N ASN A 129 2.26 9.95 -5.43
CA ASN A 129 3.56 10.61 -5.35
C ASN A 129 4.35 10.41 -6.64
N GLU A 130 5.10 11.45 -7.02
CA GLU A 130 6.04 11.36 -8.13
C GLU A 130 7.37 10.79 -7.64
N LEU A 131 8.03 9.97 -8.46
CA LEU A 131 9.25 9.27 -8.07
C LEU A 131 10.36 10.18 -7.53
N LEU A 132 10.56 11.34 -8.16
CA LEU A 132 11.64 12.27 -7.83
C LEU A 132 11.35 13.10 -6.57
N THR A 133 10.08 13.43 -6.32
CA THR A 133 9.66 14.30 -5.21
C THR A 133 8.99 13.55 -4.06
N ARG A 134 8.92 12.22 -4.10
CA ARG A 134 8.21 11.39 -3.10
C ARG A 134 8.60 11.61 -1.64
N LYS A 135 9.82 12.12 -1.38
CA LYS A 135 10.30 12.44 -0.02
C LYS A 135 9.94 13.86 0.42
N GLU A 136 9.59 14.71 -0.54
CA GLU A 136 9.34 16.13 -0.37
C GLU A 136 7.84 16.40 -0.27
N GLU A 137 7.06 15.79 -1.17
CA GLU A 137 5.62 15.98 -1.25
C GLU A 137 4.87 14.74 -1.76
N VAL A 138 3.61 14.64 -1.32
CA VAL A 138 2.64 13.65 -1.79
C VAL A 138 1.26 14.31 -1.93
N VAL A 139 0.41 13.75 -2.79
CA VAL A 139 -0.97 14.18 -2.97
C VAL A 139 -1.92 13.10 -2.46
N VAL A 140 -2.71 13.43 -1.44
CA VAL A 140 -3.73 12.53 -0.89
C VAL A 140 -5.06 12.79 -1.59
N SER A 141 -5.49 11.83 -2.41
CA SER A 141 -6.75 11.85 -3.14
C SER A 141 -7.84 11.06 -2.39
N SER A 142 -9.02 11.66 -2.24
CA SER A 142 -10.17 11.15 -1.46
C SER A 142 -11.47 11.82 -1.96
N SER A 143 -12.32 12.37 -1.10
CA SER A 143 -13.40 13.30 -1.48
C SER A 143 -12.87 14.61 -2.08
N GLY A 144 -11.66 15.00 -1.69
CA GLY A 144 -10.87 16.07 -2.29
C GLY A 144 -9.41 15.68 -2.46
N LYS A 145 -8.60 16.63 -2.93
CA LYS A 145 -7.15 16.48 -3.12
C LYS A 145 -6.44 17.38 -2.12
N VAL A 146 -5.53 16.81 -1.33
CA VAL A 146 -4.71 17.55 -0.36
C VAL A 146 -3.25 17.30 -0.70
N VAL A 147 -2.48 18.37 -0.89
CA VAL A 147 -1.02 18.28 -1.06
C VAL A 147 -0.38 18.33 0.32
N VAL A 148 0.42 17.32 0.63
CA VAL A 148 1.17 17.20 1.88
C VAL A 148 2.64 17.34 1.54
N ARG A 149 3.35 18.22 2.25
CA ARG A 149 4.79 18.46 2.08
C ARG A 149 5.51 18.24 3.39
N ARG A 150 6.79 17.88 3.36
CA ARG A 150 7.63 17.93 4.56
C ARG A 150 7.85 19.38 5.02
N ASN A 151 8.27 19.57 6.27
CA ASN A 151 8.62 20.91 6.74
C ASN A 151 9.99 21.34 6.19
N CYS A 152 10.02 22.39 5.37
CA CYS A 152 11.26 22.89 4.78
C CYS A 152 12.19 23.56 5.80
N ASP A 153 11.65 24.07 6.91
CA ASP A 153 12.42 24.76 7.96
C ASP A 153 13.19 23.80 8.86
N LYS A 154 12.87 22.50 8.79
CA LYS A 154 13.46 21.43 9.60
C LYS A 154 14.14 20.41 8.69
N PRO A 155 15.49 20.39 8.59
CA PRO A 155 16.21 19.47 7.70
C PRO A 155 15.92 17.99 7.95
N GLU A 156 15.59 17.62 9.18
CA GLU A 156 15.24 16.26 9.60
C GLU A 156 13.79 15.86 9.32
N SER A 157 12.93 16.80 8.91
CA SER A 157 11.52 16.52 8.67
C SER A 157 11.33 15.66 7.43
N ILE A 158 10.42 14.69 7.54
CA ILE A 158 9.99 13.82 6.45
C ILE A 158 8.52 14.07 6.10
N VAL A 159 8.10 13.67 4.91
CA VAL A 159 6.70 13.88 4.47
C VAL A 159 5.70 13.15 5.36
N GLU A 160 6.10 12.02 5.96
CA GLU A 160 5.31 11.24 6.90
C GLU A 160 4.92 12.02 8.16
N ASP A 161 5.73 13.01 8.59
CA ASP A 161 5.44 13.84 9.76
C ASP A 161 4.11 14.58 9.61
N ASN A 162 3.77 14.97 8.39
CA ASN A 162 2.51 15.66 8.06
C ASN A 162 1.46 14.73 7.45
N LEU A 163 1.88 13.66 6.77
CA LEU A 163 0.97 12.70 6.16
C LEU A 163 0.24 11.85 7.21
N ILE A 164 0.97 11.32 8.20
CA ILE A 164 0.39 10.40 9.20
C ILE A 164 -0.71 11.08 10.03
N PRO A 165 -0.53 12.31 10.56
CA PRO A 165 -1.60 13.00 11.27
C PRO A 165 -2.86 13.22 10.42
N LEU A 166 -2.71 13.59 9.14
CA LEU A 166 -3.82 13.75 8.21
C LEU A 166 -4.59 12.42 8.01
N ILE A 167 -3.86 11.31 7.89
CA ILE A 167 -4.45 9.98 7.74
C ILE A 167 -5.19 9.55 9.02
N VAL A 168 -4.61 9.81 10.19
CA VAL A 168 -5.23 9.51 11.50
C VAL A 168 -6.52 10.30 11.71
N ASP A 169 -6.56 11.58 11.35
CA ASP A 169 -7.77 12.42 11.42
C ASP A 169 -8.90 11.87 10.53
N ARG A 170 -8.57 11.48 9.31
CA ARG A 170 -9.53 10.88 8.37
C ARG A 170 -10.05 9.54 8.85
N HIS A 171 -9.19 8.70 9.42
CA HIS A 171 -9.60 7.42 10.00
C HIS A 171 -10.49 7.62 11.23
N SER A 172 -10.16 8.59 12.08
CA SER A 172 -10.97 8.96 13.24
C SER A 172 -12.37 9.44 12.82
N THR A 173 -12.45 10.21 11.75
CA THR A 173 -13.73 10.64 11.15
C THR A 173 -14.52 9.45 10.59
N TYR A 174 -13.85 8.52 9.92
CA TYR A 174 -14.47 7.30 9.41
C TYR A 174 -15.05 6.42 10.54
N ILE A 175 -14.30 6.22 11.62
CA ILE A 175 -14.78 5.47 12.79
C ILE A 175 -16.03 6.13 13.39
N LYS A 176 -16.00 7.46 13.59
CA LYS A 176 -17.15 8.21 14.12
C LYS A 176 -18.38 8.09 13.23
N GLY A 177 -18.19 8.19 11.92
CA GLY A 177 -19.28 8.09 10.94
C GLY A 177 -19.85 6.68 10.78
N PHE A 178 -19.11 5.64 11.18
CA PHE A 178 -19.60 4.25 11.15
C PHE A 178 -20.52 3.92 12.32
N HIS A 179 -20.32 4.58 13.46
CA HIS A 179 -21.12 4.39 14.68
C HIS A 179 -22.27 5.39 14.83
N ALA A 180 -22.41 6.32 13.89
CA ALA A 180 -23.49 7.31 13.83
C ALA A 180 -24.70 6.76 13.08
#